data_AF-A0A843CC90-F1
#
_entry.id   AF-A0A843CC90-F1
#
_cell.length_a   1.000
_cell.length_b   1.000
_cell.length_c   1.000
_cell.angle_alpha   90.00
_cell.angle_beta   90.00
_cell.angle_gamma   90.00
#
_symmetry.space_group_name_H-M   'P 1'
#
loop_
_entity.id
_entity.type
_entity.pdbx_description
1 polymer ?
#
loop_
_entity_poly.entity_id
_entity_poly.type
_entity_poly.pdbx_seq_one_letter_code
_entity_poly.pdbx_strand_id
1 'polypeptide(L)'
;MADPSVKRWPVIQDILKREGIARQHLNSFDEFLERGLQSIINEVGQIEIENAEYPYKIQLGKVKLQQPRMMELDGSITHITPAEARLRNVSYSAPVMMEASVVEDGKILESRFVHIGDVPVMAKSNACILHNFSTQKLIEHGEDPNDPGGYFIINGSERVIVGLEDLSYNKIIVDRESVGGNTVFKAKVYSSIVGYRAKLELVMKSDGLIVARIPGSPVDIPVVTLTRALGLESDREIAAAVSL
;
A
#
# COMPACT_ATOMS: atom_id res chain seq x y z
N MET A 1 41.58 -15.34 -24.44
CA MET A 1 40.43 -14.43 -24.66
C MET A 1 39.73 -14.26 -23.32
N ALA A 2 39.64 -13.05 -22.78
CA ALA A 2 38.93 -12.82 -21.51
C ALA A 2 37.44 -13.15 -21.69
N ASP A 3 36.88 -13.92 -20.75
CA ASP A 3 35.48 -14.31 -20.74
C ASP A 3 34.59 -13.06 -20.87
N PRO A 4 33.64 -13.01 -21.83
CA PRO A 4 32.71 -11.89 -21.99
C PRO A 4 31.90 -11.54 -20.72
N SER A 5 31.80 -12.45 -19.75
CA SER A 5 31.24 -12.17 -18.41
C SER A 5 32.02 -11.07 -17.65
N VAL A 6 33.35 -11.07 -17.77
CA VAL A 6 34.27 -10.16 -17.05
C VAL A 6 34.11 -8.71 -17.55
N LYS A 7 33.74 -8.51 -18.82
CA LYS A 7 33.52 -7.17 -19.39
C LYS A 7 32.22 -6.51 -18.91
N ARG A 8 31.23 -7.30 -18.48
CA ARG A 8 29.92 -6.78 -18.02
C ARG A 8 29.88 -6.53 -16.51
N TRP A 9 30.81 -7.13 -15.76
CA TRP A 9 30.90 -6.97 -14.31
C TRP A 9 30.97 -5.52 -13.82
N PRO A 10 31.76 -4.60 -14.44
CA PRO A 10 31.81 -3.20 -14.00
C PRO A 10 30.45 -2.51 -14.03
N VAL A 11 29.59 -2.85 -15.01
CA VAL A 11 28.23 -2.29 -15.13
C VAL A 11 27.34 -2.79 -13.98
N ILE A 12 27.39 -4.09 -13.68
CA ILE A 12 26.63 -4.67 -12.57
C ILE A 12 27.12 -4.11 -11.24
N GLN A 13 28.43 -3.99 -11.05
CA GLN A 13 29.02 -3.45 -9.84
C GLN A 13 28.62 -1.97 -9.61
N ASP A 14 28.58 -1.16 -10.67
CA ASP A 14 28.10 0.21 -10.59
C ASP A 14 26.63 0.28 -10.16
N ILE A 15 25.76 -0.55 -10.77
CA ILE A 15 24.34 -0.64 -10.40
C ILE A 15 24.17 -1.03 -8.92
N LEU A 16 24.90 -2.06 -8.44
CA LEU A 16 24.81 -2.52 -7.06
C LEU A 16 25.30 -1.46 -6.06
N LYS A 17 26.36 -0.71 -6.40
CA LYS A 17 26.85 0.38 -5.56
C LYS A 17 25.91 1.57 -5.52
N ARG A 18 25.28 1.91 -6.65
CA ARG A 18 24.41 3.08 -6.77
C ARG A 18 23.03 2.84 -6.17
N GLU A 19 22.46 1.66 -6.39
CA GLU A 19 21.12 1.32 -5.91
C GLU A 19 21.15 0.73 -4.50
N GLY A 20 22.16 -0.07 -4.16
CA GLY A 20 22.19 -0.81 -2.89
C GLY A 20 21.20 -1.97 -2.84
N ILE A 21 21.22 -2.73 -1.75
CA ILE A 21 20.48 -4.00 -1.60
C ILE A 21 19.09 -3.85 -0.96
N ALA A 22 18.82 -2.72 -0.30
CA ALA A 22 17.55 -2.43 0.39
C ALA A 22 16.66 -1.44 -0.37
N ARG A 23 17.08 -1.05 -1.58
CA ARG A 23 16.48 0.02 -2.38
C ARG A 23 14.99 -0.17 -2.66
N GLN A 24 14.59 -1.41 -2.89
CA GLN A 24 13.19 -1.79 -3.14
C GLN A 24 12.27 -1.39 -1.98
N HIS A 25 12.71 -1.58 -0.74
CA HIS A 25 11.92 -1.23 0.43
C HIS A 25 11.93 0.28 0.67
N LEU A 26 13.10 0.91 0.54
CA LEU A 26 13.25 2.36 0.73
C LEU A 26 12.40 3.14 -0.28
N ASN A 27 12.53 2.83 -1.58
CA ASN A 27 11.78 3.51 -2.63
C ASN A 27 10.27 3.31 -2.45
N SER A 28 9.83 2.09 -2.13
CA SER A 28 8.41 1.80 -1.90
C SER A 28 7.86 2.54 -0.69
N PHE A 29 8.64 2.63 0.40
CA PHE A 29 8.24 3.34 1.61
C PHE A 29 8.19 4.86 1.39
N ASP A 30 9.19 5.43 0.71
CA ASP A 30 9.21 6.86 0.41
C ASP A 30 8.06 7.24 -0.55
N GLU A 31 7.77 6.41 -1.56
CA GLU A 31 6.59 6.61 -2.42
C GLU A 31 5.27 6.55 -1.64
N PHE A 32 5.16 5.60 -0.70
CA PHE A 32 4.00 5.49 0.18
C PHE A 32 3.82 6.75 1.03
N LEU A 33 4.89 7.29 1.63
CA LEU A 33 4.82 8.49 2.45
C LEU A 33 4.52 9.75 1.63
N GLU A 34 5.14 9.91 0.46
CA GLU A 34 5.02 11.12 -0.36
C GLU A 34 3.70 11.20 -1.12
N ARG A 35 3.17 10.07 -1.58
CA ARG A 35 1.98 10.01 -2.45
C ARG A 35 0.89 9.15 -1.86
N GLY A 36 1.23 7.93 -1.41
CA GLY A 36 0.26 6.94 -0.94
C GLY A 36 -0.63 7.46 0.19
N LEU A 37 -0.03 8.02 1.25
CA LEU A 37 -0.78 8.56 2.39
C LEU A 37 -1.75 9.67 1.98
N GLN A 38 -1.31 10.62 1.15
CA GLN A 38 -2.18 11.72 0.72
C GLN A 38 -3.30 11.22 -0.21
N SER A 39 -3.04 10.24 -1.07
CA SER A 39 -4.06 9.62 -1.91
C SER A 39 -5.17 8.97 -1.07
N ILE A 40 -4.83 8.26 0.00
CA ILE A 40 -5.81 7.64 0.91
C ILE A 40 -6.69 8.71 1.57
N ILE A 41 -6.09 9.79 2.07
CA ILE A 41 -6.86 10.87 2.72
C ILE A 41 -7.77 11.59 1.72
N ASN A 42 -7.30 11.84 0.50
CA ASN A 42 -8.11 12.47 -0.54
C ASN A 42 -9.30 11.62 -0.98
N GLU A 43 -9.16 10.28 -0.96
CA GLU A 43 -10.23 9.35 -1.31
C GLU A 43 -11.35 9.35 -0.25
N VAL A 44 -11.00 9.43 1.03
CA VAL A 44 -11.99 9.59 2.11
C VAL A 44 -12.64 10.97 2.04
N GLY A 45 -11.84 12.03 1.86
CA GLY A 45 -12.29 13.40 1.58
C GLY A 45 -12.92 14.13 2.76
N GLN A 46 -14.03 13.63 3.30
CA GLN A 46 -14.75 14.23 4.41
C GLN A 46 -15.41 13.18 5.30
N ILE A 47 -15.58 13.52 6.57
CA ILE A 47 -16.31 12.72 7.55
C ILE A 47 -17.55 13.50 7.94
N GLU A 48 -18.73 12.91 7.71
CA GLU A 48 -20.01 13.49 8.14
C GLU A 48 -20.28 13.09 9.59
N ILE A 49 -20.65 14.08 10.41
CA ILE A 49 -21.04 13.84 11.81
C ILE A 49 -22.56 13.92 11.88
N GLU A 50 -23.18 12.80 12.22
CA GLU A 50 -24.61 12.74 12.47
C GLU A 50 -24.94 13.43 13.81
N ASN A 51 -25.34 14.70 13.75
CA ASN A 51 -25.88 15.44 14.90
C ASN A 51 -27.26 16.01 14.54
N ALA A 52 -28.21 15.89 15.47
CA ALA A 52 -29.61 16.24 15.26
C ALA A 52 -29.87 17.75 15.18
N GLU A 53 -28.98 18.59 15.73
CA GLU A 53 -29.16 20.05 15.77
C GLU A 53 -28.39 20.80 14.68
N TYR A 54 -27.18 20.34 14.31
CA TYR A 54 -26.34 20.98 13.30
C TYR A 54 -25.50 19.94 12.54
N PRO A 55 -25.63 19.80 11.20
CA PRO A 55 -24.83 18.86 10.43
C PRO A 55 -23.40 19.39 10.25
N TYR A 56 -22.47 18.93 11.09
CA TYR A 56 -21.04 19.21 10.93
C TYR A 56 -20.39 18.25 9.94
N LYS A 57 -19.47 18.77 9.13
CA LYS A 57 -18.56 17.96 8.31
C LYS A 57 -17.13 18.26 8.69
N ILE A 58 -16.32 17.22 8.88
CA ILE A 58 -14.88 17.37 9.00
C ILE A 58 -14.29 17.11 7.62
N GLN A 59 -13.78 18.17 6.99
CA GLN A 59 -13.06 18.06 5.74
C GLN A 59 -11.60 17.71 6.03
N LEU A 60 -11.11 16.64 5.40
CA LEU A 60 -9.74 16.18 5.55
C LEU A 60 -8.84 16.88 4.53
N GLY A 61 -7.72 17.40 5.00
CA GLY A 61 -6.78 18.18 4.20
C GLY A 61 -5.45 17.48 3.99
N LYS A 62 -4.36 18.25 4.09
CA LYS A 62 -3.01 17.75 3.84
C LYS A 62 -2.45 16.95 5.02
N VAL A 63 -1.75 15.88 4.70
CA VAL A 63 -0.98 15.08 5.67
C VAL A 63 0.47 15.56 5.70
N LYS A 64 1.05 15.62 6.90
CA LYS A 64 2.45 15.94 7.13
C LYS A 64 3.03 14.98 8.15
N LEU A 65 4.10 14.29 7.77
CA LEU A 65 4.92 13.54 8.71
C LEU A 65 5.90 14.50 9.39
N GLN A 66 6.01 14.44 10.72
CA GLN A 66 7.07 15.16 11.43
C GLN A 66 8.30 14.27 11.62
N GLN A 67 9.32 14.78 12.30
CA GLN A 67 10.51 14.01 12.57
C GLN A 67 10.26 12.93 13.65
N PRO A 68 10.95 11.78 13.58
CA PRO A 68 10.91 10.76 14.62
C PRO A 68 11.17 11.32 16.00
N ARG A 69 10.36 10.90 16.96
CA ARG A 69 10.40 11.40 18.34
C ARG A 69 9.96 10.32 19.32
N MET A 70 10.34 10.48 20.58
CA MET A 70 9.77 9.74 21.70
C MET A 70 9.14 10.71 22.71
N MET A 71 8.20 10.20 23.48
CA MET A 71 7.66 10.87 24.65
C MET A 71 8.37 10.31 25.89
N GLU A 72 8.96 11.20 26.66
CA GLU A 72 9.62 10.86 27.92
C GLU A 72 8.59 10.65 29.04
N LEU A 73 9.02 10.09 30.18
CA LEU A 73 8.14 9.80 31.32
C LEU A 73 7.48 11.06 31.92
N ASP A 74 8.11 12.22 31.75
CA ASP A 74 7.59 13.53 32.17
C ASP A 74 6.64 14.16 31.15
N GLY A 75 6.38 13.49 30.03
CA GLY A 75 5.56 13.98 28.91
C GLY A 75 6.29 14.92 27.96
N SER A 76 7.59 15.19 28.18
CA SER A 76 8.40 15.94 27.23
C SER A 76 8.66 15.14 25.96
N ILE A 77 8.92 15.85 24.86
CA ILE A 77 9.10 15.26 23.53
C ILE A 77 10.54 15.47 23.10
N THR A 78 11.23 14.38 22.77
CA THR A 78 12.62 14.39 22.33
C THR A 78 12.76 13.70 20.98
N HIS A 79 13.58 14.26 20.10
CA HIS A 79 13.96 13.58 18.87
C HIS A 79 14.92 12.45 19.20
N ILE A 80 14.78 11.34 18.50
CA ILE A 80 15.54 10.12 18.77
C ILE A 80 16.18 9.62 17.48
N THR A 81 17.33 8.97 17.61
CA THR A 81 18.05 8.26 16.55
C THR A 81 17.68 6.77 16.51
N PRO A 82 17.89 6.06 15.40
CA PRO A 82 17.72 4.61 15.34
C PRO A 82 18.55 3.86 16.41
N ALA A 83 19.81 4.23 16.64
CA ALA A 83 20.66 3.68 17.70
C ALA A 83 20.04 3.85 19.10
N GLU A 84 19.57 5.06 19.44
CA GLU A 84 18.91 5.32 20.72
C GLU A 84 17.60 4.52 20.86
N ALA A 85 16.82 4.39 19.78
CA ALA A 85 15.58 3.62 19.79
C ALA A 85 15.84 2.13 20.12
N ARG A 86 16.93 1.56 19.57
CA ARG A 86 17.43 0.22 19.88
C ARG A 86 17.82 0.09 21.35
N LEU A 87 18.67 0.98 21.84
CA LEU A 87 19.19 0.94 23.22
C LEU A 87 18.11 1.14 24.27
N ARG A 88 17.10 1.96 23.98
CA ARG A 88 16.00 2.29 24.92
C ARG A 88 14.78 1.37 24.80
N ASN A 89 14.81 0.36 23.94
CA ASN A 89 13.67 -0.53 23.68
C ASN A 89 12.37 0.21 23.27
N VAL A 90 12.51 1.30 22.50
CA VAL A 90 11.37 2.08 22.01
C VAL A 90 11.19 1.90 20.50
N SER A 91 10.03 2.29 19.99
CA SER A 91 9.76 2.26 18.54
C SER A 91 10.24 3.55 17.88
N TYR A 92 10.95 3.42 16.76
CA TYR A 92 11.41 4.54 15.95
C TYR A 92 10.28 5.03 15.04
N SER A 93 9.45 5.93 15.57
CA SER A 93 8.22 6.39 14.92
C SER A 93 8.15 7.90 14.83
N ALA A 94 7.46 8.39 13.81
CA ALA A 94 7.20 9.80 13.57
C ALA A 94 5.70 10.11 13.65
N PRO A 95 5.31 11.24 14.24
CA PRO A 95 3.91 11.64 14.32
C PRO A 95 3.41 12.11 12.96
N VAL A 96 2.22 11.66 12.62
CA VAL A 96 1.48 12.09 11.44
C VAL A 96 0.49 13.15 11.86
N MET A 97 0.62 14.33 11.26
CA MET A 97 -0.27 15.46 11.43
C MET A 97 -1.14 15.60 10.19
N MET A 98 -2.44 15.75 10.38
CA MET A 98 -3.39 15.95 9.30
C MET A 98 -4.13 17.26 9.52
N GLU A 99 -4.22 18.07 8.47
CA GLU A 99 -5.10 19.23 8.47
C GLU A 99 -6.56 18.76 8.48
N ALA A 100 -7.33 19.22 9.46
CA ALA A 100 -8.76 18.96 9.57
C ALA A 100 -9.49 20.28 9.69
N SER A 101 -10.49 20.47 8.83
CA SER A 101 -11.32 21.67 8.77
C SER A 101 -12.74 21.35 9.19
N VAL A 102 -13.27 22.08 10.17
CA VAL A 102 -14.68 21.96 10.59
C VAL A 102 -15.52 22.82 9.66
N VAL A 103 -16.48 22.20 8.97
CA VAL A 103 -17.39 22.84 8.03
C VAL A 103 -18.82 22.78 8.57
N GLU A 104 -19.47 23.93 8.67
CA GLU A 104 -20.87 24.10 9.04
C GLU A 104 -21.55 24.94 7.94
N ASP A 105 -22.67 24.46 7.40
CA ASP A 105 -23.42 25.14 6.32
C ASP A 105 -22.57 25.61 5.13
N GLY A 106 -21.55 24.82 4.77
CA GLY A 106 -20.63 25.11 3.66
C GLY A 106 -19.56 26.16 3.96
N LYS A 107 -19.47 26.65 5.21
CA LYS A 107 -18.42 27.57 5.66
C LYS A 107 -17.41 26.83 6.55
N ILE A 108 -16.12 27.09 6.31
CA ILE A 108 -15.05 26.60 7.18
C ILE A 108 -15.01 27.48 8.44
N LEU A 109 -15.27 26.88 9.60
CA LEU A 109 -15.22 27.55 10.90
C LEU A 109 -13.78 27.62 11.44
N GLU A 110 -13.08 26.48 11.40
CA GLU A 110 -11.73 26.33 11.91
C GLU A 110 -10.97 25.32 11.04
N SER A 111 -9.67 25.57 10.81
CA SER A 111 -8.74 24.59 10.26
C SER A 111 -7.53 24.48 11.20
N ARG A 112 -7.14 23.23 11.52
CA ARG A 112 -5.96 22.97 12.35
C ARG A 112 -5.30 21.65 11.97
N PHE A 113 -4.01 21.56 12.24
CA PHE A 113 -3.28 20.29 12.16
C PHE A 113 -3.53 19.49 13.44
N VAL A 114 -4.11 18.30 13.29
CA VAL A 114 -4.39 17.36 14.37
C VAL A 114 -3.44 16.17 14.24
N HIS A 115 -2.91 15.70 15.38
CA HIS A 115 -2.15 14.46 15.43
C HIS A 115 -3.11 13.29 15.26
N ILE A 116 -2.89 12.46 14.22
CA ILE A 116 -3.76 11.32 13.91
C ILE A 116 -3.16 9.97 14.32
N GLY A 117 -1.87 9.96 14.69
CA GLY A 117 -1.16 8.76 15.09
C GLY A 117 0.32 8.85 14.73
N ASP A 118 1.06 7.80 15.07
CA ASP A 118 2.48 7.67 14.78
C ASP A 118 2.72 6.55 13.77
N VAL A 119 3.62 6.79 12.82
CA VAL A 119 4.02 5.81 11.80
C VAL A 119 5.47 5.42 12.04
N PRO A 120 5.79 4.10 12.10
CA PRO A 120 7.18 3.64 12.13
C PRO A 120 7.95 4.15 10.93
N VAL A 121 9.15 4.70 11.17
CA VAL A 121 10.01 5.22 10.10
C VAL A 121 11.06 4.18 9.73
N MET A 122 11.23 3.94 8.43
CA MET A 122 12.22 3.00 7.93
C MET A 122 13.62 3.61 8.03
N ALA A 123 14.58 2.87 8.57
CA ALA A 123 15.97 3.32 8.68
C ALA A 123 16.55 3.64 7.29
N LYS A 124 17.21 4.80 7.17
CA LYS A 124 17.78 5.38 5.93
C LYS A 124 16.78 5.79 4.83
N SER A 125 15.47 5.80 5.10
CA SER A 125 14.49 6.39 4.17
C SER A 125 14.50 7.92 4.22
N ASN A 126 13.82 8.61 3.30
CA ASN A 126 13.78 10.08 3.26
C ASN A 126 13.24 10.72 4.56
N ALA A 127 12.36 10.01 5.27
CA ALA A 127 11.78 10.45 6.55
C ALA A 127 12.71 10.21 7.75
N CYS A 128 13.74 9.37 7.60
CA CYS A 128 14.69 9.06 8.65
C CYS A 128 15.69 10.21 8.83
N ILE A 129 16.00 10.55 10.08
CA ILE A 129 16.98 11.60 10.38
C ILE A 129 18.38 11.29 9.82
N LEU A 130 18.71 9.99 9.68
CA LEU A 130 20.01 9.52 9.21
C LEU A 130 20.22 9.80 7.71
N HIS A 131 19.15 10.01 6.93
CA HIS A 131 19.25 10.24 5.48
C HIS A 131 20.16 11.42 5.13
N ASN A 132 20.14 12.47 5.94
CA ASN A 132 20.91 13.70 5.71
C ASN A 132 22.25 13.72 6.46
N PHE A 133 22.64 12.62 7.12
CA PHE A 133 23.87 12.58 7.91
C PHE A 133 25.06 12.23 7.02
N SER A 134 26.18 12.92 7.25
CA SER A 134 27.45 12.52 6.65
C SER A 134 27.95 11.24 7.29
N THR A 135 28.84 10.51 6.60
CA THR A 135 29.53 9.31 7.14
C THR A 135 30.11 9.55 8.54
N GLN A 136 30.76 10.71 8.74
CA GLN A 136 31.35 11.06 10.03
C GLN A 136 30.28 11.25 11.11
N LYS A 137 29.17 11.92 10.77
CA LYS A 137 28.06 12.14 11.70
C LYS A 137 27.34 10.84 12.06
N LEU A 138 27.24 9.89 11.13
CA LEU A 138 26.71 8.54 11.41
C LEU A 138 27.55 7.84 12.49
N ILE A 139 28.88 7.84 12.32
CA ILE A 139 29.81 7.24 13.30
C ILE A 139 29.68 7.91 14.66
N GLU A 140 29.58 9.24 14.70
CA GLU A 140 29.39 9.99 15.95
C GLU A 140 28.09 9.63 16.68
N HIS A 141 27.05 9.23 15.95
CA HIS A 141 25.77 8.79 16.52
C HIS A 141 25.70 7.27 16.71
N GLY A 142 26.83 6.56 16.59
CA GLY A 142 26.90 5.11 16.82
C GLY A 142 26.28 4.26 15.70
N GLU A 143 26.10 4.83 14.50
CA GLU A 143 25.58 4.14 13.32
C GLU A 143 26.72 3.67 12.40
N ASP A 144 26.56 2.52 11.76
CA ASP A 144 27.48 2.04 10.72
C ASP A 144 27.15 2.71 9.37
N PRO A 145 28.09 3.43 8.74
CA PRO A 145 27.89 3.96 7.40
C PRO A 145 27.51 2.91 6.34
N ASN A 146 27.97 1.67 6.51
CA ASN A 146 27.73 0.57 5.57
C ASN A 146 26.40 -0.15 5.78
N ASP A 147 25.62 0.21 6.81
CA ASP A 147 24.30 -0.36 7.01
C ASP A 147 23.41 -0.08 5.78
N PRO A 148 22.80 -1.09 5.12
CA PRO A 148 21.91 -0.83 3.99
C PRO A 148 20.61 -0.11 4.37
N GLY A 149 20.18 -0.15 5.64
CA GLY A 149 18.86 0.31 6.06
C GLY A 149 17.72 -0.57 5.53
N GLY A 150 16.52 -0.02 5.39
CA GLY A 150 15.38 -0.75 4.83
C GLY A 150 14.61 -1.62 5.82
N TYR A 151 14.78 -1.37 7.12
CA TYR A 151 14.09 -2.05 8.21
C TYR A 151 13.51 -1.03 9.19
N PHE A 152 12.64 -1.50 10.08
CA PHE A 152 12.00 -0.72 11.14
C PHE A 152 12.55 -1.13 12.50
N ILE A 153 12.58 -0.20 13.44
CA ILE A 153 12.90 -0.50 14.85
C ILE A 153 11.60 -0.37 15.64
N ILE A 154 11.11 -1.51 16.16
CA ILE A 154 9.87 -1.61 16.90
C ILE A 154 10.18 -2.18 18.27
N ASN A 155 9.98 -1.39 19.32
CA ASN A 155 10.29 -1.73 20.71
C ASN A 155 11.75 -2.23 20.85
N GLY A 156 12.69 -1.50 20.26
CA GLY A 156 14.12 -1.84 20.22
C GLY A 156 14.52 -2.97 19.28
N SER A 157 13.57 -3.77 18.77
CA SER A 157 13.86 -4.87 17.87
C SER A 157 13.79 -4.44 16.40
N GLU A 158 14.76 -4.87 15.61
CA GLU A 158 14.76 -4.64 14.16
C GLU A 158 13.79 -5.60 13.47
N ARG A 159 12.95 -5.05 12.59
CA ARG A 159 11.93 -5.79 11.84
C ARG A 159 11.98 -5.39 10.38
N VAL A 160 12.02 -6.39 9.52
CA VAL A 160 11.99 -6.21 8.06
C VAL A 160 10.68 -6.73 7.50
N ILE A 161 10.13 -6.04 6.51
CA ILE A 161 8.98 -6.52 5.74
C ILE A 161 9.52 -7.38 4.60
N VAL A 162 9.16 -8.65 4.57
CA VAL A 162 9.51 -9.54 3.47
C VAL A 162 8.52 -9.31 2.33
N GLY A 163 9.05 -9.13 1.11
CA GLY A 163 8.22 -9.01 -0.08
C GLY A 163 7.37 -10.27 -0.28
N LEU A 164 6.06 -10.07 -0.46
CA LEU A 164 5.14 -11.15 -0.79
C LEU A 164 4.87 -11.13 -2.29
N GLU A 165 4.95 -12.30 -2.91
CA GLU A 165 4.51 -12.50 -4.28
C GLU A 165 3.01 -12.80 -4.28
N ASP A 166 2.25 -12.03 -5.04
CA ASP A 166 0.83 -12.26 -5.26
C ASP A 166 0.50 -12.18 -6.76
N LEU A 167 -0.60 -12.80 -7.16
CA LEU A 167 -1.09 -12.73 -8.53
C LEU A 167 -1.47 -11.30 -8.89
N SER A 168 -1.22 -10.93 -10.14
CA SER A 168 -1.63 -9.62 -10.65
C SER A 168 -3.15 -9.43 -10.51
N TYR A 169 -3.56 -8.41 -9.78
CA TYR A 169 -4.95 -7.99 -9.71
C TYR A 169 -5.40 -7.32 -11.01
N ASN A 170 -6.73 -7.20 -11.17
CA ASN A 170 -7.38 -6.51 -12.28
C ASN A 170 -6.96 -7.06 -13.65
N LYS A 171 -6.58 -8.35 -13.71
CA LYS A 171 -6.27 -9.08 -14.93
C LYS A 171 -7.13 -10.34 -15.02
N ILE A 172 -7.52 -10.66 -16.24
CA ILE A 172 -8.20 -11.92 -16.55
C ILE A 172 -7.16 -13.02 -16.67
N ILE A 173 -7.26 -14.03 -15.81
CA ILE A 173 -6.40 -15.21 -15.82
C ILE A 173 -7.25 -16.40 -16.23
N VAL A 174 -6.90 -17.03 -17.35
CA VAL A 174 -7.59 -18.22 -17.88
C VAL A 174 -6.79 -19.46 -17.52
N ASP A 175 -7.49 -20.49 -17.06
CA ASP A 175 -6.91 -21.72 -16.54
C ASP A 175 -7.67 -22.95 -17.07
N ARG A 176 -6.98 -24.09 -17.11
CA ARG A 176 -7.54 -25.40 -17.48
C ARG A 176 -7.27 -26.38 -16.37
N GLU A 177 -8.34 -26.90 -15.77
CA GLU A 177 -8.25 -27.83 -14.64
C GLU A 177 -8.93 -29.16 -14.99
N SER A 178 -8.38 -30.27 -14.51
CA SER A 178 -8.98 -31.60 -14.64
C SER A 178 -9.67 -31.98 -13.34
N VAL A 179 -11.01 -31.88 -13.30
CA VAL A 179 -11.81 -32.22 -12.12
C VAL A 179 -12.59 -33.49 -12.42
N GLY A 180 -12.30 -34.58 -11.68
CA GLY A 180 -13.01 -35.85 -11.84
C GLY A 180 -12.85 -36.50 -13.24
N GLY A 181 -11.72 -36.26 -13.91
CA GLY A 181 -11.45 -36.77 -15.27
C GLY A 181 -12.01 -35.90 -16.40
N ASN A 182 -12.80 -34.87 -16.09
CA ASN A 182 -13.31 -33.91 -17.07
C ASN A 182 -12.45 -32.65 -17.11
N THR A 183 -12.17 -32.14 -18.31
CA THR A 183 -11.49 -30.86 -18.49
C THR A 183 -12.48 -29.72 -18.29
N VAL A 184 -12.18 -28.84 -17.33
CA VAL A 184 -12.97 -27.66 -17.01
C VAL A 184 -12.15 -26.41 -17.32
N PHE A 185 -12.73 -25.50 -18.10
CA PHE A 185 -12.12 -24.20 -18.40
C PHE A 185 -12.65 -23.15 -17.42
N LYS A 186 -11.73 -22.39 -16.84
CA LYS A 186 -12.06 -21.33 -15.87
C LYS A 186 -11.37 -20.03 -16.25
N ALA A 187 -12.05 -18.91 -16.04
CA ALA A 187 -11.44 -17.59 -16.07
C ALA A 187 -11.66 -16.93 -14.72
N LYS A 188 -10.60 -16.42 -14.09
CA LYS A 188 -10.66 -15.75 -12.78
C LYS A 188 -10.12 -14.34 -12.89
N VAL A 189 -10.77 -13.42 -12.20
CA VAL A 189 -10.33 -12.04 -12.01
C VAL A 189 -10.31 -11.76 -10.52
N TYR A 190 -9.15 -11.40 -9.99
CA TYR A 190 -9.03 -10.81 -8.66
C TYR A 190 -9.12 -9.29 -8.83
N SER A 191 -10.31 -8.74 -8.60
CA SER A 191 -10.51 -7.31 -8.60
C SER A 191 -10.02 -6.72 -7.27
N SER A 192 -9.18 -5.68 -7.36
CA SER A 192 -8.73 -4.93 -6.19
C SER A 192 -8.99 -3.46 -6.43
N ILE A 193 -9.76 -2.87 -5.52
CA ILE A 193 -9.85 -1.43 -5.29
C ILE A 193 -9.16 -1.12 -3.96
N VAL A 194 -9.04 0.16 -3.59
CA VAL A 194 -8.40 0.55 -2.33
C VAL A 194 -9.16 -0.08 -1.16
N GLY A 195 -8.48 -0.88 -0.34
CA GLY A 195 -9.05 -1.52 0.85
C GLY A 195 -10.00 -2.70 0.61
N TYR A 196 -10.39 -3.02 -0.63
CA TYR A 196 -11.32 -4.12 -0.92
C TYR A 196 -10.86 -4.99 -2.08
N ARG A 197 -10.94 -6.31 -1.88
CA ARG A 197 -10.58 -7.34 -2.86
C ARG A 197 -11.74 -8.30 -3.04
N ALA A 198 -12.09 -8.56 -4.29
CA ALA A 198 -13.11 -9.53 -4.65
C ALA A 198 -12.63 -10.43 -5.79
N LYS A 199 -13.05 -11.70 -5.76
CA LYS A 199 -12.75 -12.67 -6.80
C LYS A 199 -14.01 -12.92 -7.63
N LEU A 200 -13.96 -12.69 -8.92
CA LEU A 200 -14.97 -13.17 -9.87
C LEU A 200 -14.40 -14.38 -10.63
N GLU A 201 -15.17 -15.45 -10.72
CA GLU A 201 -14.77 -16.65 -11.48
C GLU A 201 -15.87 -17.02 -12.48
N LEU A 202 -15.49 -17.22 -13.74
CA LEU A 202 -16.33 -17.78 -14.79
C LEU A 202 -15.91 -19.23 -15.02
N VAL A 203 -16.87 -20.15 -15.01
CA VAL A 203 -16.64 -21.59 -15.21
C VAL A 203 -17.48 -22.05 -16.39
N MET A 204 -16.83 -22.71 -17.34
CA MET A 204 -17.51 -23.40 -18.44
C MET A 204 -17.84 -24.84 -18.01
N LYS A 205 -19.13 -25.16 -17.95
CA LYS A 205 -19.63 -26.51 -17.67
C LYS A 205 -19.49 -27.41 -18.90
N SER A 206 -19.64 -28.72 -18.72
CA SER A 206 -19.50 -29.73 -19.78
C SER A 206 -20.54 -29.63 -20.89
N ASP A 207 -21.69 -29.01 -20.61
CA ASP A 207 -22.77 -28.71 -21.56
C ASP A 207 -22.51 -27.43 -22.38
N GLY A 208 -21.38 -26.74 -22.14
CA GLY A 208 -21.05 -25.47 -22.76
C GLY A 208 -21.64 -24.25 -22.05
N LEU A 209 -22.42 -24.44 -20.98
CA LEU A 209 -22.98 -23.33 -20.20
C LEU A 209 -21.87 -22.63 -19.41
N ILE A 210 -21.76 -21.31 -19.58
CA ILE A 210 -20.85 -20.48 -18.80
C ILE A 210 -21.59 -19.88 -17.62
N VAL A 211 -21.08 -20.12 -16.41
CA VAL A 211 -21.63 -19.59 -15.16
C VAL A 211 -20.63 -18.70 -14.45
N ALA A 212 -21.13 -17.65 -13.80
CA ALA A 212 -20.39 -16.74 -12.94
C ALA A 212 -20.56 -17.13 -11.46
N ARG A 213 -19.44 -17.17 -10.76
CA ARG A 213 -19.33 -17.33 -9.30
C ARG A 213 -18.90 -16.01 -8.69
N ILE A 214 -19.82 -15.43 -7.93
CA ILE A 214 -19.66 -14.12 -7.30
C ILE A 214 -19.55 -14.32 -5.78
N PRO A 215 -18.64 -13.63 -5.08
CA PRO A 215 -18.57 -13.67 -3.62
C PRO A 215 -19.90 -13.23 -3.02
N GLY A 216 -20.45 -14.04 -2.11
CA GLY A 216 -21.74 -13.77 -1.47
C GLY A 216 -22.96 -14.42 -2.15
N SER A 217 -22.84 -14.92 -3.38
CA SER A 217 -23.89 -15.76 -3.98
C SER A 217 -23.64 -17.24 -3.69
N PRO A 218 -24.60 -17.98 -3.11
CA PRO A 218 -24.46 -19.43 -2.91
C PRO A 218 -24.67 -20.23 -4.20
N VAL A 219 -25.20 -19.60 -5.24
CA VAL A 219 -25.55 -20.25 -6.51
C VAL A 219 -24.72 -19.70 -7.66
N ASP A 220 -24.37 -20.61 -8.59
CA ASP A 220 -23.76 -20.28 -9.88
C ASP A 220 -24.80 -19.55 -10.76
N ILE A 221 -24.47 -18.37 -11.25
CA ILE A 221 -25.39 -17.55 -12.07
C ILE A 221 -25.01 -17.67 -13.55
N PRO A 222 -25.92 -18.04 -14.46
CA PRO A 222 -25.60 -18.04 -15.89
C PRO A 222 -25.15 -16.66 -16.39
N VAL A 223 -24.10 -16.62 -17.22
CA VAL A 223 -23.55 -15.34 -17.72
C VAL A 223 -24.60 -14.51 -18.44
N VAL A 224 -25.48 -15.12 -19.23
CA VAL A 224 -26.57 -14.43 -19.95
C VAL A 224 -27.52 -13.72 -18.99
N THR A 225 -27.85 -14.36 -17.85
CA THR A 225 -28.70 -13.76 -16.81
C THR A 225 -27.99 -12.57 -16.17
N LEU A 226 -26.69 -12.71 -15.88
CA LEU A 226 -25.88 -11.64 -15.31
C LEU A 226 -25.77 -10.44 -16.27
N THR A 227 -25.51 -10.67 -17.56
CA THR A 227 -25.40 -9.58 -18.55
C THR A 227 -26.71 -8.83 -18.76
N ARG A 228 -27.85 -9.54 -18.72
CA ARG A 228 -29.17 -8.89 -18.76
C ARG A 228 -29.43 -8.04 -17.54
N ALA A 229 -29.08 -8.54 -16.35
CA ALA A 229 -29.19 -7.78 -15.11
C ALA A 229 -28.28 -6.52 -15.09
N LEU A 230 -27.15 -6.56 -15.81
CA LEU A 230 -26.24 -5.43 -15.97
C LEU A 230 -26.69 -4.41 -17.04
N GLY A 231 -27.79 -4.66 -17.74
CA GLY A 231 -28.41 -3.69 -18.67
C GLY A 231 -28.28 -4.02 -20.17
N LEU A 232 -27.74 -5.19 -20.55
CA LEU A 232 -27.79 -5.65 -21.94
C LEU A 232 -29.07 -6.45 -22.18
N GLU A 233 -30.10 -5.82 -22.73
CA GLU A 233 -31.44 -6.41 -22.83
C GLU A 233 -31.59 -7.34 -24.04
N SER A 234 -31.05 -6.97 -25.19
CA SER A 234 -31.23 -7.74 -26.43
C SER A 234 -30.16 -8.81 -26.63
N ASP A 235 -30.55 -9.97 -27.16
CA ASP A 235 -29.61 -11.06 -27.46
C ASP A 235 -28.54 -10.62 -28.48
N ARG A 236 -28.89 -9.70 -29.38
CA ARG A 236 -27.96 -9.12 -30.35
C ARG A 236 -26.87 -8.29 -29.67
N GLU A 237 -27.22 -7.48 -28.67
CA GLU A 237 -26.24 -6.69 -27.90
C GLU A 237 -25.33 -7.60 -27.08
N ILE A 238 -25.87 -8.61 -26.42
CA ILE A 238 -25.08 -9.57 -25.64
C ILE A 238 -24.11 -10.31 -26.56
N ALA A 239 -24.59 -10.81 -27.70
CA ALA A 239 -23.74 -11.48 -28.69
C ALA A 239 -22.65 -10.56 -29.24
N ALA A 240 -22.99 -9.30 -29.55
CA ALA A 240 -22.04 -8.30 -30.04
C ALA A 240 -21.02 -7.83 -28.99
N ALA A 241 -21.38 -7.84 -27.69
CA ALA A 241 -20.47 -7.47 -26.62
C ALA A 241 -19.40 -8.55 -26.36
N VAL A 242 -19.74 -9.82 -26.62
CA VAL A 242 -18.85 -10.97 -26.43
C VAL A 242 -18.06 -11.31 -27.70
N SER A 243 -18.66 -11.09 -28.87
CA SER A 243 -18.03 -11.38 -30.17
C SER A 243 -17.26 -10.16 -30.66
N LEU A 244 -15.96 -10.33 -30.92
CA LEU A 244 -15.08 -9.34 -31.57
C LEU A 244 -15.57 -8.97 -32.97
#